data_AF-A0A1B6DH16-F1
#
_entry.id   AF-A0A1B6DH16-F1
#
_cell.length_a   1.000
_cell.length_b   1.000
_cell.length_c   1.000
_cell.angle_alpha   90.00
_cell.angle_beta   90.00
_cell.angle_gamma   90.00
#
_symmetry.space_group_name_H-M   'P 1'
#
loop_
_entity.id
_entity.type
_entity.pdbx_description
1 polymer ?
#
loop_
_entity_poly.entity_id
_entity_poly.type
_entity_poly.pdbx_seq_one_letter_code
_entity_poly.pdbx_strand_id
1 'polypeptide(L)'
;QKPTLEIALFFDEAGYKLFQPYLHNDDLQLRQMLLAYINGVQALYHHPSIGQPIDLVLTHLEIFKTQPQDLPSYGGERGLLLDSFCAYNTKHNPTGDENSEHWDMGLYVSGLDFYAVENG
;
A
#
# COMPACT_ATOMS: atom_id res chain seq x y z
N GLN A 1 7.82 20.68 15.23
CA GLN A 1 7.24 19.33 15.38
C GLN A 1 7.37 18.65 14.02
N LYS A 2 7.75 17.38 13.95
CA LYS A 2 7.80 16.67 12.66
C LYS A 2 6.38 16.27 12.29
N PRO A 3 5.92 16.50 11.04
CA PRO A 3 4.64 15.97 10.59
C PRO A 3 4.70 14.44 10.60
N THR A 4 3.60 13.82 10.98
CA THR A 4 3.39 12.37 10.89
C THR A 4 2.48 12.10 9.70
N LEU A 5 2.75 11.05 8.94
CA LEU A 5 1.89 10.54 7.88
C LEU A 5 1.43 9.13 8.25
N GLU A 6 0.14 8.96 8.46
CA GLU A 6 -0.52 7.70 8.77
C GLU A 6 -0.82 6.95 7.47
N ILE A 7 -0.27 5.74 7.33
CA ILE A 7 -0.32 4.96 6.10
C ILE A 7 -1.10 3.66 6.34
N ALA A 8 -1.98 3.35 5.40
CA ALA A 8 -2.57 2.02 5.22
C ALA A 8 -1.95 1.32 4.01
N LEU A 9 -1.21 0.22 4.23
CA LEU A 9 -0.64 -0.58 3.14
C LEU A 9 -1.58 -1.73 2.77
N PHE A 10 -1.89 -1.84 1.48
CA PHE A 10 -2.66 -2.92 0.88
C PHE A 10 -1.76 -3.69 -0.10
N PHE A 11 -1.51 -4.96 0.19
CA PHE A 11 -0.71 -5.85 -0.65
C PHE A 11 -1.62 -6.83 -1.39
N ASP A 12 -1.59 -6.80 -2.72
CA ASP A 12 -2.62 -7.46 -3.51
C ASP A 12 -2.43 -8.96 -3.76
N GLU A 13 -3.45 -9.60 -4.34
CA GLU A 13 -3.43 -11.04 -4.63
C GLU A 13 -2.29 -11.44 -5.57
N ALA A 14 -1.99 -10.60 -6.56
CA ALA A 14 -0.89 -10.85 -7.48
C ALA A 14 0.45 -10.82 -6.75
N GLY A 15 0.68 -9.82 -5.89
CA GLY A 15 1.85 -9.69 -5.04
C GLY A 15 1.97 -10.86 -4.06
N TYR A 16 0.88 -11.23 -3.39
CA TYR A 16 0.85 -12.38 -2.49
C TYR A 16 1.31 -13.65 -3.21
N LYS A 17 0.70 -13.97 -4.35
CA LYS A 17 1.05 -15.17 -5.13
C LYS A 17 2.47 -15.13 -5.68
N LEU A 18 2.96 -13.95 -6.04
CA LEU A 18 4.31 -13.76 -6.55
C LEU A 18 5.38 -14.01 -5.47
N PHE A 19 5.19 -13.48 -4.26
CA PHE A 19 6.23 -13.50 -3.22
C PHE A 19 6.17 -14.70 -2.28
N GLN A 20 4.99 -15.28 -2.03
CA GLN A 20 4.82 -16.41 -1.10
C GLN A 20 5.79 -17.59 -1.36
N PRO A 21 6.03 -18.04 -2.60
CA PRO A 21 6.99 -19.12 -2.87
C PRO A 21 8.42 -18.82 -2.41
N TYR A 22 8.86 -17.56 -2.51
CA TYR A 22 10.20 -17.13 -2.09
C TYR A 22 10.33 -17.00 -0.57
N LEU A 23 9.20 -16.96 0.13
CA LEU A 23 9.11 -16.81 1.57
C LEU A 23 8.62 -18.09 2.24
N HIS A 24 8.82 -19.24 1.59
CA HIS A 24 8.44 -20.56 2.10
C HIS A 24 6.94 -20.69 2.44
N ASN A 25 6.09 -19.88 1.79
CA ASN A 25 4.67 -19.73 2.09
C ASN A 25 4.39 -19.33 3.56
N ASP A 26 5.28 -18.53 4.15
CA ASP A 26 5.19 -18.02 5.50
C ASP A 26 4.67 -16.57 5.49
N ASP A 27 3.43 -16.40 5.93
CA ASP A 27 2.78 -15.09 6.04
C ASP A 27 3.51 -14.14 6.99
N LEU A 28 4.22 -14.66 8.01
CA LEU A 28 5.01 -13.84 8.91
C LEU A 28 6.21 -13.23 8.18
N GLN A 29 6.90 -14.03 7.35
CA GLN A 29 8.00 -13.54 6.54
C GLN A 29 7.51 -12.51 5.51
N LEU A 30 6.34 -12.72 4.91
CA LEU A 30 5.75 -11.73 4.00
C LEU A 30 5.43 -10.42 4.72
N ARG A 31 4.82 -10.49 5.90
CA ARG A 31 4.57 -9.31 6.73
C ARG A 31 5.87 -8.59 7.10
N GLN A 32 6.91 -9.33 7.50
CA GLN A 32 8.21 -8.75 7.83
C GLN A 32 8.86 -8.08 6.62
N MET A 33 8.75 -8.67 5.42
CA MET A 33 9.22 -8.06 4.18
C MET A 33 8.52 -6.71 3.92
N LEU A 34 7.19 -6.65 4.06
CA LEU A 34 6.42 -5.41 3.87
C LEU A 34 6.78 -4.34 4.92
N LEU A 35 6.98 -4.74 6.19
CA LEU A 35 7.45 -3.84 7.24
C LEU A 35 8.87 -3.32 6.96
N ALA A 36 9.78 -4.18 6.48
CA ALA A 36 11.12 -3.79 6.10
C ALA A 36 11.12 -2.83 4.90
N TYR A 37 10.23 -3.06 3.93
CA TYR A 37 10.01 -2.16 2.80
C TYR A 37 9.59 -0.76 3.28
N ILE A 38 8.58 -0.65 4.15
CA ILE A 38 8.15 0.64 4.72
C ILE A 38 9.25 1.29 5.57
N ASN A 39 10.02 0.52 6.33
CA ASN A 39 11.18 1.05 7.07
C ASN A 39 12.24 1.65 6.15
N GLY A 40 12.47 1.03 4.99
CA GLY A 40 13.35 1.58 3.94
C GLY A 40 12.83 2.91 3.39
N VAL A 41 11.52 2.99 3.11
CA VAL A 41 10.87 4.24 2.67
C VAL A 41 10.99 5.32 3.75
N GLN A 42 10.74 5.00 5.03
CA GLN A 42 10.91 5.94 6.14
C GLN A 42 12.33 6.51 6.23
N ALA A 43 13.37 5.69 6.04
CA ALA A 43 14.75 6.16 6.03
C ALA A 43 14.99 7.22 4.94
N LEU A 44 14.34 7.10 3.78
CA LEU A 44 14.41 8.11 2.72
C LEU A 44 13.69 9.40 3.11
N TYR A 45 12.52 9.32 3.76
CA TYR A 45 11.77 10.49 4.23
C TYR A 45 12.43 11.21 5.42
N HIS A 46 13.37 10.57 6.09
CA HIS A 46 14.24 11.19 7.11
C HIS A 46 15.56 11.71 6.55
N HIS A 47 15.85 11.48 5.26
CA HIS A 47 17.10 11.94 4.67
C HIS A 47 17.18 13.47 4.64
N PRO A 48 18.33 14.10 5.00
CA PRO A 48 18.44 15.56 5.08
C PRO A 48 18.09 16.31 3.78
N SER A 49 18.21 15.68 2.62
CA SER A 49 17.89 16.29 1.32
C SER A 49 16.40 16.61 1.13
N ILE A 50 15.50 16.02 1.92
CA ILE A 50 14.06 16.35 1.90
C ILE A 50 13.79 17.74 2.50
N GLY A 51 14.72 18.26 3.31
CA GLY A 51 14.60 19.56 4.00
C GLY A 51 13.76 19.50 5.27
N GLN A 52 12.60 18.85 5.24
CA GLN A 52 11.76 18.61 6.41
C GLN A 52 11.45 17.11 6.57
N PRO A 53 11.97 16.44 7.61
CA PRO A 53 11.68 15.03 7.82
C PRO A 53 10.20 14.81 8.13
N ILE A 54 9.64 13.73 7.59
CA ILE A 54 8.28 13.25 7.84
C ILE A 54 8.37 11.89 8.53
N ASP A 55 7.65 11.71 9.63
CA ASP A 55 7.55 10.42 10.32
C ASP A 55 6.43 9.59 9.66
N LEU A 56 6.74 8.36 9.23
CA LEU A 56 5.76 7.47 8.61
C LEU A 56 5.28 6.45 9.64
N VAL A 57 3.97 6.36 9.85
CA VAL A 57 3.36 5.42 10.78
C VAL A 57 2.43 4.49 10.01
N LEU A 58 2.71 3.19 10.05
CA LEU A 58 1.83 2.19 9.45
C LEU A 58 0.69 1.86 10.43
N THR A 59 -0.49 2.41 10.19
CA THR A 59 -1.68 2.19 11.04
C THR A 59 -2.48 0.98 10.59
N HIS A 60 -2.44 0.66 9.30
CA HIS A 60 -3.16 -0.47 8.72
C HIS A 60 -2.28 -1.26 7.75
N LEU A 61 -2.36 -2.59 7.79
CA LEU A 61 -1.66 -3.48 6.88
C LEU A 61 -2.58 -4.63 6.49
N GLU A 62 -2.96 -4.67 5.22
CA GLU A 62 -3.83 -5.69 4.66
C GLU A 62 -3.12 -6.47 3.56
N ILE A 63 -3.26 -7.80 3.59
CA ILE A 63 -2.67 -8.71 2.60
C ILE A 63 -3.79 -9.51 1.97
N PHE A 64 -4.14 -9.18 0.74
CA PHE A 64 -5.20 -9.86 -0.01
C PHE A 64 -4.69 -11.18 -0.56
N LYS A 65 -5.05 -12.30 0.07
CA LYS A 65 -4.82 -13.64 -0.51
C LYS A 65 -5.70 -13.92 -1.74
N THR A 66 -6.80 -13.20 -1.83
CA THR A 66 -7.74 -13.18 -2.95
C THR A 66 -8.21 -11.75 -3.14
N GLN A 67 -8.25 -11.29 -4.39
CA GLN A 67 -8.63 -9.91 -4.69
C GLN A 67 -10.06 -9.64 -4.21
N PRO A 68 -10.30 -8.56 -3.44
CA PRO A 68 -11.66 -8.17 -3.05
C PRO A 68 -12.55 -7.89 -4.25
N GLN A 69 -13.82 -8.25 -4.18
CA GLN A 69 -14.77 -8.03 -5.28
C GLN A 69 -15.02 -6.53 -5.55
N ASP A 70 -14.91 -5.70 -4.53
CA ASP A 70 -15.03 -4.24 -4.63
C ASP A 70 -13.68 -3.53 -4.88
N LEU A 71 -12.63 -4.29 -5.19
CA LEU A 71 -11.32 -3.80 -5.64
C LEU A 71 -10.85 -4.60 -6.88
N PRO A 72 -11.54 -4.54 -8.03
CA PRO A 72 -11.07 -5.15 -9.25
C PRO A 72 -9.67 -4.64 -9.64
N SER A 73 -8.77 -5.57 -9.98
CA SER A 73 -7.38 -5.23 -10.30
C SER A 73 -7.16 -4.71 -11.73
N TYR A 74 -8.16 -4.89 -12.61
CA TYR A 74 -8.13 -4.60 -14.04
C TYR A 74 -6.88 -5.11 -14.78
N GLY A 75 -6.27 -6.19 -14.27
CA GLY A 75 -5.07 -6.78 -14.86
C GLY A 75 -3.84 -5.85 -14.83
N GLY A 76 -3.85 -4.76 -14.06
CA GLY A 76 -2.74 -3.80 -14.00
C GLY A 76 -2.88 -2.60 -14.93
N GLU A 77 -4.05 -2.40 -15.57
CA GLU A 77 -4.32 -1.11 -16.24
C GLU A 77 -4.31 0.00 -15.18
N ARG A 78 -3.33 0.89 -15.29
CA ARG A 78 -2.95 1.83 -14.23
C ARG A 78 -4.07 2.78 -13.84
N GLY A 79 -4.83 3.28 -14.82
CA GLY A 79 -5.91 4.24 -14.58
C GLY A 79 -7.08 3.60 -13.84
N LEU A 80 -7.60 2.50 -14.38
CA LEU A 80 -8.73 1.77 -13.83
C LEU A 80 -8.40 1.17 -12.45
N LEU A 81 -7.18 0.67 -12.27
CA LEU A 81 -6.72 0.17 -10.97
C LEU A 81 -6.63 1.29 -9.94
N LEU A 82 -6.08 2.45 -10.31
CA LEU A 82 -6.01 3.60 -9.42
C LEU A 82 -7.41 4.07 -9.01
N ASP A 83 -8.34 4.19 -9.96
CA ASP A 83 -9.72 4.61 -9.69
C ASP A 83 -10.44 3.63 -8.75
N SER A 84 -10.30 2.32 -9.00
CA SER A 84 -10.89 1.31 -8.12
C SER A 84 -10.24 1.27 -6.74
N PHE A 85 -8.93 1.47 -6.64
CA PHE A 85 -8.27 1.55 -5.35
C PHE A 85 -8.71 2.79 -4.57
N CYS A 86 -8.83 3.95 -5.21
CA CYS A 86 -9.36 5.16 -4.59
C CYS A 86 -10.79 4.94 -4.05
N ALA A 87 -11.66 4.28 -4.81
CA ALA A 87 -13.02 3.96 -4.37
C ALA A 87 -13.04 2.99 -3.18
N TYR A 88 -12.23 1.91 -3.23
CA TYR A 88 -12.08 0.97 -2.12
C TYR A 88 -11.53 1.67 -0.87
N ASN A 89 -10.42 2.40 -1.01
CA ASN A 89 -9.76 3.10 0.09
C ASN A 89 -10.71 4.09 0.77
N THR A 90 -11.46 4.89 0.00
CA THR A 90 -12.43 5.85 0.55
C THR A 90 -13.57 5.15 1.30
N LYS A 91 -14.04 4.00 0.79
CA LYS A 91 -15.13 3.23 1.40
C LYS A 91 -14.70 2.58 2.72
N HIS A 92 -13.45 2.15 2.83
CA HIS A 92 -12.94 1.39 3.98
C HIS A 92 -12.14 2.23 4.98
N ASN A 93 -11.74 3.46 4.63
CA ASN A 93 -11.12 4.40 5.56
C ASN A 93 -12.17 5.02 6.49
N PRO A 94 -12.09 4.80 7.81
CA PRO A 94 -12.97 5.46 8.76
C PRO A 94 -12.89 6.99 8.60
N THR A 95 -14.01 7.70 8.78
CA THR A 95 -14.01 9.16 8.66
C THR A 95 -13.49 9.83 9.93
N GLY A 96 -12.66 10.86 9.75
CA GLY A 96 -12.21 11.77 10.81
C GLY A 96 -10.87 11.36 11.42
N ASP A 97 -9.92 12.30 11.41
CA ASP A 97 -8.55 12.11 11.93
C ASP A 97 -8.53 11.84 13.46
N GLU A 98 -9.64 12.10 14.17
CA GLU A 98 -9.80 11.70 15.56
C GLU A 98 -9.93 10.19 15.77
N ASN A 99 -10.24 9.43 14.71
CA ASN A 99 -10.32 7.98 14.77
C ASN A 99 -8.92 7.38 14.60
N SER A 100 -8.46 6.61 15.59
CA SER A 100 -7.14 5.94 15.55
C SER A 100 -6.99 4.90 14.44
N GLU A 101 -8.09 4.49 13.80
CA GLU A 101 -8.10 3.60 12.64
C GLU A 101 -8.16 4.37 11.31
N HIS A 102 -8.26 5.70 11.32
CA HIS A 102 -8.11 6.53 10.13
C HIS A 102 -6.67 6.47 9.60
N TRP A 103 -6.52 6.71 8.30
CA TRP A 103 -5.21 6.91 7.69
C TRP A 103 -5.24 8.06 6.69
N ASP A 104 -4.17 8.85 6.67
CA ASP A 104 -3.97 9.95 5.73
C ASP A 104 -3.83 9.45 4.29
N MET A 105 -3.12 8.32 4.11
CA MET A 105 -2.76 7.81 2.78
C MET A 105 -2.90 6.29 2.67
N GLY A 106 -3.66 5.83 1.68
CA GLY A 106 -3.67 4.44 1.25
C GLY A 106 -2.54 4.16 0.26
N LEU A 107 -1.79 3.09 0.48
CA LEU A 107 -0.70 2.64 -0.38
C LEU A 107 -1.00 1.24 -0.93
N TYR A 108 -1.30 1.17 -2.23
CA TYR A 108 -1.51 -0.11 -2.93
C TYR A 108 -0.18 -0.62 -3.51
N VAL A 109 0.28 -1.77 -3.02
CA VAL A 109 1.49 -2.44 -3.49
C VAL A 109 1.08 -3.71 -4.23
N SER A 110 1.50 -3.82 -5.50
CA SER A 110 1.03 -4.86 -6.40
C SER A 110 2.16 -5.69 -6.98
N GLY A 111 1.88 -6.97 -7.23
CA GLY A 111 2.72 -7.84 -8.07
C GLY A 111 2.40 -7.75 -9.57
N LEU A 112 1.44 -6.92 -9.98
CA LEU A 112 1.08 -6.70 -11.38
C LEU A 112 2.08 -5.79 -12.07
N ASP A 113 2.23 -5.98 -13.38
CA ASP A 113 2.91 -5.02 -14.23
C ASP A 113 1.92 -3.90 -14.59
N PHE A 114 2.18 -2.68 -14.09
CA PHE A 114 1.31 -1.54 -14.34
C PHE A 114 1.57 -0.98 -15.73
N TYR A 115 0.51 -0.93 -16.54
CA TYR A 115 0.58 -0.41 -17.90
C TYR A 115 -0.48 0.66 -18.13
N ALA A 116 -0.28 1.46 -19.18
CA ALA A 116 -1.27 2.40 -19.67
C ALA A 116 -1.44 2.21 -21.17
N VAL A 117 -2.67 2.32 -21.66
CA VAL A 117 -2.95 2.35 -23.09
C VAL A 117 -3.03 3.81 -23.52
N GLU A 118 -1.95 4.32 -24.09
CA GLU A 118 -1.94 5.66 -24.68
C GLU A 118 -2.41 5.57 -26.13
N ASN A 119 -3.51 6.25 -26.46
CA ASN A 119 -3.88 6.49 -27.85
C ASN A 119 -2.93 7.56 -28.38
N GLY A 120 -1.91 7.16 -29.13
CA GLY A 120 -0.88 8.04 -29.70
C GLY A 120 -1.43 9.21 -30.53
#